data_AF-A0AAW2SLU6-F1
#
_entry.id   AF-A0AAW2SLU6-F1
#
_cell.length_a   1.000
_cell.length_b   1.000
_cell.length_c   1.000
_cell.angle_alpha   90.00
_cell.angle_beta   90.00
_cell.angle_gamma   90.00
#
_symmetry.space_group_name_H-M   'P 1'
#
loop_
_entity.id
_entity.type
_entity.pdbx_description
1 polymer ?
#
loop_
_entity_poly.entity_id
_entity_poly.type
_entity_poly.pdbx_seq_one_letter_code
_entity_poly.pdbx_strand_id
1 'polypeptide(L)'
;MNGRRNLKIICNRLELELDEYRPNVMLKMVYTLGKELKRRVCEWIRGLKFPDGYASNLARCIDMTELQMNGMKSHDCQVFMQKLILIAFREILPEYV
;
A
#
# COMPACT_ATOMS: atom_id res chain seq x y z
N MET A 1 13.56 12.35 -12.22
CA MET A 1 14.31 11.39 -11.37
C MET A 1 13.57 10.06 -11.35
N ASN A 2 14.11 9.01 -11.98
CA ASN A 2 13.49 7.68 -11.92
C ASN A 2 13.97 6.97 -10.66
N GLY A 3 13.27 7.14 -9.54
CA GLY A 3 13.63 6.56 -8.24
C GLY A 3 13.90 5.04 -8.25
N ARG A 4 13.37 4.33 -9.25
CA ARG A 4 13.65 2.90 -9.49
C ARG A 4 15.13 2.58 -9.76
N ARG A 5 15.89 3.47 -10.41
CA ARG A 5 17.33 3.23 -10.67
C ARG A 5 18.19 3.34 -9.41
N ASN A 6 17.77 4.13 -8.43
CA ASN A 6 18.50 4.29 -7.17
C ASN A 6 18.36 3.06 -6.26
N LEU A 7 17.36 2.20 -6.49
CA LEU A 7 17.16 1.00 -5.68
C LEU A 7 18.35 0.03 -5.78
N LYS A 8 19.02 -0.03 -6.94
CA LYS A 8 20.24 -0.81 -7.16
C LYS A 8 21.41 -0.37 -6.27
N ILE A 9 21.50 0.92 -5.98
CA ILE A 9 22.60 1.50 -5.19
C ILE A 9 22.28 1.40 -3.69
N ILE A 10 21.00 1.56 -3.32
CA ILE A 10 20.57 1.69 -1.91
C ILE A 10 20.19 0.33 -1.31
N CYS A 11 19.65 -0.59 -2.10
CA CYS A 11 19.17 -1.87 -1.62
C CYS A 11 19.96 -3.01 -2.27
N ASN A 12 20.63 -3.84 -1.45
CA ASN A 12 21.31 -5.06 -1.88
C ASN A 12 20.30 -6.18 -2.25
N ARG A 13 19.37 -5.89 -3.17
CA ARG A 13 18.27 -6.78 -3.58
C ARG A 13 18.25 -6.93 -5.09
N LEU A 14 19.13 -7.81 -5.60
CA LEU A 14 19.29 -8.12 -7.03
C LEU A 14 17.98 -8.49 -7.74
N GLU A 15 17.04 -9.09 -7.02
CA GLU A 15 15.70 -9.50 -7.49
C GLU A 15 14.79 -8.35 -7.96
N LEU A 16 15.19 -7.08 -7.74
CA LEU A 16 14.43 -5.88 -8.10
C LEU A 16 15.12 -4.99 -9.16
N GLU A 17 16.24 -5.44 -9.73
CA GLU A 17 16.94 -4.70 -10.77
C GLU A 17 16.13 -4.70 -12.08
N LEU A 18 16.04 -3.53 -12.74
CA LEU A 18 15.40 -3.43 -14.04
C LEU A 18 16.21 -4.21 -15.08
N ASP A 19 15.58 -5.15 -15.76
CA ASP A 19 16.16 -5.83 -16.92
C ASP A 19 16.29 -4.83 -18.09
N GLU A 20 17.53 -4.51 -18.49
CA GLU A 20 17.83 -3.58 -19.58
C GLU A 20 17.25 -4.04 -20.93
N TYR A 21 17.00 -5.35 -21.09
CA TYR A 21 16.38 -5.92 -22.28
C TYR A 21 14.85 -5.83 -22.28
N ARG A 22 14.22 -5.61 -21.11
CA ARG A 22 12.77 -5.43 -20.97
C ARG A 22 12.42 -4.17 -20.17
N PRO A 23 12.73 -2.96 -20.70
CA PRO A 23 12.58 -1.70 -19.97
C PRO A 23 11.13 -1.35 -19.59
N ASN A 24 10.13 -1.99 -20.21
CA ASN A 24 8.70 -1.77 -19.96
C ASN A 24 8.00 -2.90 -19.21
N VAL A 25 8.68 -4.00 -18.87
CA VAL A 25 8.09 -5.00 -17.99
C VAL A 25 8.26 -4.49 -16.57
N MET A 26 7.17 -3.94 -16.01
CA MET A 26 7.12 -3.66 -14.58
C MET A 26 7.27 -5.01 -13.87
N LEU A 27 8.49 -5.32 -13.41
CA LEU A 27 8.73 -6.45 -12.52
C LEU A 27 7.70 -6.34 -11.42
N LYS A 28 6.75 -7.28 -11.41
CA LYS A 28 5.71 -7.31 -10.41
C LYS A 28 6.43 -7.56 -9.09
N MET A 29 6.71 -6.47 -8.38
CA MET A 29 7.44 -6.50 -7.13
C MET A 29 6.77 -7.54 -6.24
N VAL A 30 7.57 -8.42 -5.64
CA VAL A 30 7.11 -9.52 -4.76
C VAL A 30 6.18 -9.01 -3.65
N TYR A 31 6.26 -7.72 -3.34
CA TYR A 31 5.45 -7.01 -2.33
C TYR A 31 4.15 -6.40 -2.88
N THR A 32 3.75 -6.69 -4.13
CA THR A 32 2.50 -6.17 -4.70
C THR A 32 1.32 -7.00 -4.20
N LEU A 33 0.37 -6.36 -3.52
CA LEU A 33 -0.88 -7.01 -3.14
C LEU A 33 -1.67 -7.48 -4.39
N GLY A 34 -2.11 -8.73 -4.37
CA GLY A 34 -3.09 -9.25 -5.33
C GLY A 34 -4.44 -8.53 -5.20
N LYS A 35 -5.29 -8.65 -6.23
CA LYS A 35 -6.61 -7.98 -6.27
C LYS A 35 -7.49 -8.31 -5.07
N GLU A 36 -7.45 -9.56 -4.61
CA GLU A 36 -8.22 -10.01 -3.44
C GLU A 36 -7.75 -9.34 -2.15
N LEU A 37 -6.43 -9.34 -1.89
CA LEU A 37 -5.85 -8.69 -0.72
C LEU A 37 -6.11 -7.18 -0.74
N LYS A 38 -6.00 -6.54 -1.90
CA LYS A 38 -6.38 -5.12 -2.05
C LYS A 38 -7.83 -4.87 -1.67
N ARG A 39 -8.76 -5.72 -2.13
CA ARG A 39 -10.18 -5.59 -1.77
C ARG A 39 -10.40 -5.71 -0.26
N ARG A 40 -9.80 -6.71 0.38
CA ARG A 40 -9.86 -6.89 1.83
C ARG A 40 -9.34 -5.66 2.59
N VAL A 41 -8.21 -5.09 2.16
CA VAL A 41 -7.66 -3.85 2.75
C VAL A 41 -8.67 -2.71 2.60
N CYS A 42 -9.19 -2.48 1.39
CA CYS A 42 -10.14 -1.40 1.12
C CYS A 42 -11.44 -1.54 1.94
N GLU A 43 -11.98 -2.75 2.06
CA GLU A 43 -13.17 -3.04 2.87
C GLU A 43 -12.91 -2.79 4.35
N TRP A 44 -11.77 -3.24 4.87
CA TRP A 44 -11.37 -3.00 6.25
C TRP A 44 -11.28 -1.49 6.54
N ILE A 45 -10.61 -0.72 5.67
CA ILE A 45 -10.50 0.74 5.83
C ILE A 45 -11.89 1.39 5.77
N ARG A 46 -12.78 0.94 4.89
CA ARG A 46 -14.15 1.46 4.78
C ARG A 46 -14.98 1.19 6.03
N GLY A 47 -14.67 0.12 6.76
CA GLY A 47 -15.30 -0.23 8.04
C GLY A 47 -14.75 0.54 9.25
N LEU A 48 -13.59 1.18 9.14
CA LEU A 48 -12.99 1.93 10.24
C LEU A 48 -13.83 3.16 10.61
N LYS A 49 -14.14 3.28 11.90
CA LYS A 49 -14.76 4.46 12.50
C LYS A 49 -13.98 4.86 13.75
N PHE A 50 -13.63 6.13 13.83
CA PHE A 50 -12.97 6.72 14.98
C PHE A 50 -14.01 7.53 15.78
N PRO A 51 -14.54 7.00 16.90
CA PRO A 51 -15.65 7.61 17.63
C PRO A 51 -15.29 8.95 18.28
N ASP A 52 -14.00 9.20 18.51
CA ASP A 52 -13.41 10.40 19.10
C ASP A 52 -12.94 11.43 18.06
N GLY A 53 -13.11 11.15 16.77
CA GLY A 53 -12.62 12.00 15.70
C GLY A 53 -11.10 11.95 15.52
N TYR A 54 -10.43 10.91 16.04
CA TYR A 54 -8.98 10.72 15.91
C TYR A 54 -8.48 10.77 14.46
N ALA A 55 -9.30 10.36 13.49
CA ALA A 55 -9.10 10.64 12.08
C ALA A 55 -10.44 10.94 11.42
N SER A 56 -10.39 11.61 10.26
CA SER A 56 -11.59 11.78 9.44
C SER A 56 -12.12 10.42 8.97
N ASN A 57 -13.36 10.39 8.49
CA ASN A 57 -13.92 9.18 7.89
C ASN A 57 -13.14 8.75 6.62
N LEU A 58 -12.23 7.79 6.77
CA LEU A 58 -11.37 7.25 5.71
C LEU A 58 -12.15 6.55 4.60
N ALA A 59 -13.38 6.09 4.87
CA ALA A 59 -14.24 5.45 3.86
C ALA A 59 -14.48 6.36 2.65
N ARG A 60 -14.45 7.69 2.84
CA ARG A 60 -14.63 8.67 1.76
C ARG A 60 -13.46 8.71 0.78
N CYS A 61 -12.30 8.19 1.19
CA CYS A 61 -11.08 8.18 0.39
C CYS A 61 -10.90 6.86 -0.37
N ILE A 62 -11.82 5.90 -0.24
CA ILE A 62 -11.70 4.56 -0.85
C ILE A 62 -12.52 4.48 -2.13
N ASP A 63 -11.85 4.13 -3.23
CA ASP A 63 -12.48 3.70 -4.48
C ASP A 63 -12.50 2.16 -4.52
N MET A 64 -13.70 1.58 -4.43
CA MET A 64 -13.89 0.13 -4.48
C MET A 64 -13.85 -0.47 -5.89
N THR A 65 -13.97 0.36 -6.93
CA THR A 65 -13.86 -0.06 -8.33
C THR A 65 -12.40 -0.28 -8.69
N GLU A 66 -11.56 0.73 -8.41
CA GLU A 66 -10.12 0.71 -8.70
C GLU A 66 -9.28 0.09 -7.56
N LEU A 67 -9.88 -0.13 -6.39
CA LEU A 67 -9.20 -0.61 -5.16
C LEU A 67 -8.05 0.32 -4.75
N GLN A 68 -8.33 1.62 -4.69
CA GLN A 68 -7.36 2.68 -4.43
C GLN A 68 -7.81 3.61 -3.30
N MET A 69 -6.81 4.24 -2.66
CA MET A 69 -6.99 5.29 -1.68
C MET A 69 -6.63 6.63 -2.30
N ASN A 70 -7.59 7.54 -2.44
CA ASN A 70 -7.40 8.83 -3.07
C ASN A 70 -7.96 9.97 -2.20
N GLY A 71 -7.36 11.16 -2.28
CA GLY A 71 -7.89 12.36 -1.63
C GLY A 71 -7.84 12.36 -0.09
N MET A 72 -6.92 11.61 0.51
CA MET A 72 -6.73 11.59 1.96
C MET A 72 -6.00 12.86 2.42
N LYS A 73 -6.47 13.47 3.52
CA LYS A 73 -5.80 14.65 4.10
C LYS A 73 -4.47 14.25 4.72
N SER A 74 -3.52 15.19 4.79
CA SER A 74 -2.18 14.94 5.36
C SER A 74 -2.22 14.29 6.75
N HIS A 75 -3.08 14.79 7.65
CA HIS A 75 -3.28 14.21 8.98
C HIS A 75 -3.74 12.75 8.94
N ASP A 76 -4.75 12.47 8.12
CA ASP A 76 -5.31 11.13 7.97
C ASP A 76 -4.28 10.16 7.34
N CYS A 77 -3.46 10.65 6.39
CA CYS A 77 -2.32 9.91 5.85
C CYS A 77 -1.29 9.58 6.93
N GLN A 78 -0.97 10.53 7.81
CA GLN A 78 -0.03 10.30 8.92
C GLN A 78 -0.56 9.24 9.88
N VAL A 79 -1.84 9.34 10.26
CA VAL A 79 -2.50 8.33 11.09
C VAL A 79 -2.46 6.96 10.40
N PHE A 80 -2.82 6.90 9.11
CA PHE A 80 -2.79 5.66 8.36
C PHE A 80 -1.40 5.04 8.33
N MET A 81 -0.39 5.81 7.93
CA MET A 81 0.99 5.33 7.79
C MET A 81 1.65 4.98 9.13
N GLN A 82 1.36 5.71 10.21
CA GLN A 82 2.03 5.50 11.49
C GLN A 82 1.31 4.48 12.37
N LYS A 83 -0.02 4.39 12.30
CA LYS A 83 -0.83 3.63 13.25
C LYS A 83 -1.57 2.47 12.59
N LEU A 84 -2.08 2.66 11.37
CA LEU A 84 -2.98 1.69 10.76
C LEU A 84 -2.27 0.76 9.77
N ILE A 85 -1.13 1.14 9.20
CA ILE A 85 -0.47 0.34 8.16
C ILE A 85 -0.11 -1.05 8.68
N LEU A 86 0.47 -1.17 9.87
CA LEU A 86 0.84 -2.48 10.40
C LEU A 86 -0.41 -3.32 10.70
N ILE A 87 -1.48 -2.71 11.19
CA ILE A 87 -2.74 -3.39 11.52
C ILE A 87 -3.45 -3.88 10.25
N ALA A 88 -3.54 -3.01 9.24
CA ALA A 88 -4.17 -3.30 7.96
C ALA A 88 -3.52 -4.52 7.29
N PHE A 89 -2.19 -4.61 7.35
CA PHE A 89 -1.45 -5.68 6.67
C PHE A 89 -1.27 -6.92 7.55
N ARG A 90 -1.25 -6.81 8.89
CA ARG A 90 -1.12 -7.97 9.79
C ARG A 90 -2.25 -8.98 9.60
N GLU A 91 -3.49 -8.52 9.44
CA GLU A 91 -4.67 -9.38 9.28
C GLU A 91 -4.81 -9.97 7.86
N ILE A 92 -3.98 -9.50 6.92
CA ILE A 92 -4.15 -9.72 5.47
C ILE A 92 -2.96 -10.45 4.86
N LEU A 93 -1.76 -10.26 5.40
CA LEU A 93 -0.57 -11.00 4.99
C LEU A 93 -0.58 -12.41 5.61
N PRO A 94 -0.09 -13.44 4.90
CA PRO A 94 0.12 -14.74 5.51
C PRO A 94 1.07 -14.59 6.70
N GLU A 95 0.77 -15.28 7.81
CA GLU A 95 1.75 -15.42 8.89
C GLU A 95 3.02 -16.01 8.28
N TYR A 96 4.11 -15.27 8.40
CA TYR A 96 5.42 -15.82 8.09
C TYR A 96 5.73 -16.83 9.20
N VAL A 97 5.58 -18.12 8.89
CA VAL A 97 5.97 -19.25 9.75
C VAL A 97 7.48 -19.40 9.72
#